data_AF-A0A970URS9-F1
#
_entry.id   AF-A0A970URS9-F1
#
_cell.length_a   1.000
_cell.length_b   1.000
_cell.length_c   1.000
_cell.angle_alpha   90.00
_cell.angle_beta   90.00
_cell.angle_gamma   90.00
#
_symmetry.space_group_name_H-M   'P 1'
#
loop_
_entity.id
_entity.type
_entity.pdbx_description
1 polymer ?
#
loop_
_entity_poly.entity_id
_entity_poly.type
_entity_poly.pdbx_seq_one_letter_code
_entity_poly.pdbx_strand_id
1 'polypeptide(L)'
;MTEYEKNNTPEILFEVSWEVCNKVGGIHTVLKTKCQEVQKKYGEHYVVIGPDIWREEHENPEFIEDEKLFLGWKEQAYAAGLRFRTGRWNIPGKPIALIIDFTPLISHKNEIFSKAWEDYKLDSLTGGWDYVESVLFGYASGLIIKSFIEYYRYDQVVAQFHEWMTGMGILYLEKEAPYIGTVFTTHATTVGRSISGNGLPLYEKLSEYNGDEMSNRLNVTAKHSLEKLSAITANQFTTVSSITADECEQLLTKRPDVITPNGFDPDLVPDRNELQAARNLARQQMRKVVEAVLGYSLDQDTVFIGPSGRYEYRNKGLDLFIDALGRLNRNDHLNKQVVALIMVPAHNYGPRKSITSRINGEHSEPSGSRYLTHNLHNAQDDIILKALADQGLMNGEGDPVKAVFIPCYLNGNDGIVNLSYY
;
A
#
# COMPACT_ATOMS: atom_id res chain seq x y z
N MET A 1 1.39 -28.40 17.01
CA MET A 1 2.40 -28.70 15.98
C MET A 1 2.67 -30.18 15.93
N THR A 2 2.54 -30.76 14.74
CA THR A 2 3.07 -32.08 14.37
C THR A 2 4.60 -32.11 14.47
N GLU A 3 5.20 -33.30 14.51
CA GLU A 3 6.66 -33.48 14.54
C GLU A 3 7.34 -32.90 13.28
N TYR A 4 6.65 -32.96 12.14
CA TYR A 4 7.06 -32.31 10.89
C TYR A 4 7.09 -30.78 10.99
N GLU A 5 6.09 -30.17 11.63
CA GLU A 5 6.05 -28.71 11.85
C GLU A 5 7.12 -28.26 12.84
N LYS A 6 7.47 -29.08 13.84
CA LYS A 6 8.55 -28.78 14.79
C LYS A 6 9.93 -28.78 14.13
N ASN A 7 10.17 -29.68 13.17
CA ASN A 7 11.47 -29.79 12.49
C ASN A 7 11.66 -28.79 11.32
N ASN A 8 10.58 -28.13 10.88
CA ASN A 8 10.56 -27.22 9.72
C ASN A 8 10.10 -25.79 10.06
N THR A 9 10.00 -25.43 11.35
CA THR A 9 9.69 -24.06 11.76
C THR A 9 10.99 -23.37 12.14
N PRO A 10 11.37 -22.24 11.50
CA PRO A 10 12.61 -21.55 11.85
C PRO A 10 12.61 -21.13 13.32
N GLU A 11 13.79 -21.20 13.93
CA GLU A 11 14.01 -20.75 15.31
C GLU A 11 13.83 -19.26 15.47
N ILE A 12 14.07 -18.49 14.40
CA ILE A 12 13.83 -17.05 14.35
C ILE A 12 13.43 -16.61 12.95
N LEU A 13 12.44 -15.72 12.89
CA LEU A 13 11.92 -15.12 11.66
C LEU A 13 12.11 -13.61 11.70
N PHE A 14 12.87 -13.08 10.75
CA PHE A 14 12.92 -11.65 10.45
C PHE A 14 11.96 -11.31 9.31
N GLU A 15 11.28 -10.18 9.43
CA GLU A 15 10.44 -9.68 8.36
C GLU A 15 10.70 -8.20 8.11
N VAL A 16 11.20 -7.91 6.92
CA VAL A 16 11.76 -6.61 6.53
C VAL A 16 10.84 -5.94 5.53
N SER A 17 10.45 -4.70 5.83
CA SER A 17 9.68 -3.87 4.91
C SER A 17 9.93 -2.40 5.17
N TRP A 18 9.95 -1.60 4.11
CA TRP A 18 9.93 -0.15 4.21
C TRP A 18 8.69 0.38 4.96
N GLU A 19 7.63 -0.43 5.03
CA GLU A 19 6.35 -0.07 5.64
C GLU A 19 6.17 -0.57 7.10
N VAL A 20 7.19 -1.16 7.73
CA VAL A 20 7.16 -1.46 9.18
C VAL A 20 7.32 -0.17 9.98
N CYS A 21 6.39 0.10 10.90
CA CYS A 21 6.30 1.36 11.67
C CYS A 21 6.28 2.64 10.79
N ASN A 22 5.88 2.50 9.52
CA ASN A 22 5.92 3.57 8.53
C ASN A 22 4.82 3.37 7.47
N LYS A 23 3.64 3.95 7.70
CA LYS A 23 2.50 3.75 6.80
C LYS A 23 2.66 4.56 5.51
N VAL A 24 3.05 3.89 4.42
CA VAL A 24 3.13 4.47 3.07
C VAL A 24 1.99 3.97 2.17
N GLY A 25 1.66 2.69 2.24
CA GLY A 25 0.78 2.03 1.29
C GLY A 25 0.01 0.85 1.87
N GLY A 26 -0.30 -0.11 1.00
CA GLY A 26 -1.09 -1.29 1.36
C GLY A 26 -0.29 -2.34 2.11
N ILE A 27 1.04 -2.38 1.95
CA ILE A 27 1.90 -3.40 2.56
C ILE A 27 1.90 -3.23 4.08
N HIS A 28 1.87 -1.99 4.58
CA HIS A 28 1.65 -1.69 5.99
C HIS A 28 0.44 -2.43 6.56
N THR A 29 -0.69 -2.41 5.84
CA THR A 29 -1.93 -3.06 6.28
C THR A 29 -1.79 -4.58 6.26
N VAL A 30 -1.18 -5.13 5.20
CA VAL A 30 -0.90 -6.57 5.09
C VAL A 30 -0.03 -7.06 6.24
N LEU A 31 1.06 -6.36 6.51
CA LEU A 31 1.97 -6.70 7.59
C LEU A 31 1.28 -6.54 8.94
N LYS A 32 0.57 -5.44 9.18
CA LYS A 32 -0.14 -5.19 10.43
C LYS A 32 -1.12 -6.31 10.79
N THR A 33 -1.96 -6.74 9.84
CA THR A 33 -2.93 -7.82 10.10
C THR A 33 -2.27 -9.18 10.23
N LYS A 34 -1.22 -9.44 9.44
CA LYS A 34 -0.49 -10.72 9.47
C LYS A 34 0.38 -10.89 10.72
N CYS A 35 1.01 -9.81 11.20
CA CYS A 35 1.92 -9.83 12.35
C CYS A 35 1.28 -10.44 13.59
N GLN A 36 -0.01 -10.19 13.83
CA GLN A 36 -0.74 -10.77 14.96
C GLN A 36 -0.75 -12.30 14.93
N GLU A 37 -1.03 -12.90 13.77
CA GLU A 37 -1.06 -14.36 13.61
C GLU A 37 0.34 -14.97 13.65
N VAL A 38 1.34 -14.29 13.08
CA VAL A 38 2.74 -14.74 13.14
C VAL A 38 3.27 -14.68 14.57
N GLN A 39 2.96 -13.61 15.33
CA GLN A 39 3.33 -13.45 16.72
C GLN A 39 2.75 -14.57 17.61
N LYS A 40 1.52 -15.02 17.34
CA LYS A 40 0.93 -16.17 18.05
C LYS A 40 1.75 -17.46 17.86
N LYS A 41 2.42 -17.62 16.72
CA LYS A 41 3.24 -18.80 16.39
C LYS A 41 4.67 -18.69 16.92
N TYR A 42 5.32 -17.54 16.74
CA TYR A 42 6.76 -17.36 17.00
C TYR A 42 7.07 -16.59 18.30
N GLY A 43 6.11 -15.87 18.87
CA GLY A 43 6.34 -15.06 20.06
C GLY A 43 7.50 -14.08 19.87
N GLU A 44 8.43 -14.06 20.82
CA GLU A 44 9.62 -13.19 20.79
C GLU A 44 10.68 -13.61 19.76
N HIS A 45 10.48 -14.73 19.04
CA HIS A 45 11.32 -15.16 17.92
C HIS A 45 10.86 -14.60 16.55
N TYR A 46 9.94 -13.63 16.57
CA TYR A 46 9.53 -12.87 15.39
C TYR A 46 9.95 -11.41 15.54
N VAL A 47 10.77 -10.94 14.60
CA VAL A 47 11.36 -9.61 14.61
C VAL A 47 11.03 -8.90 13.31
N VAL A 48 10.29 -7.79 13.38
CA VAL A 48 10.02 -6.94 12.23
C VAL A 48 11.08 -5.84 12.10
N ILE A 49 11.41 -5.47 10.87
CA ILE A 49 12.47 -4.49 10.59
C ILE A 49 11.93 -3.41 9.66
N GLY A 50 12.05 -2.15 10.09
CA GLY A 50 11.60 -0.96 9.37
C GLY A 50 12.63 0.20 9.40
N PRO A 51 12.43 1.26 8.61
CA PRO A 51 13.38 2.36 8.49
C PRO A 51 13.18 3.45 9.56
N ASP A 52 14.27 4.02 10.10
CA ASP A 52 14.24 5.14 11.05
C ASP A 52 14.22 6.50 10.33
N ILE A 53 13.03 6.89 9.86
CA ILE A 53 12.82 8.09 9.04
C ILE A 53 11.97 9.18 9.71
N TRP A 54 11.37 8.92 10.86
CA TRP A 54 10.57 9.89 11.63
C TRP A 54 11.46 10.81 12.50
N ARG A 55 12.50 11.41 11.91
CA ARG A 55 13.55 12.14 12.67
C ARG A 55 13.18 13.55 13.06
N GLU A 56 12.39 14.23 12.23
CA GLU A 56 11.98 15.62 12.43
C GLU A 56 10.72 15.73 13.31
N GLU A 57 9.95 14.64 13.38
CA GLU A 57 8.77 14.54 14.24
C GLU A 57 9.18 13.96 15.59
N HIS A 58 8.72 14.55 16.70
CA HIS A 58 9.25 14.23 18.02
C HIS A 58 8.96 12.79 18.48
N GLU A 59 7.96 12.09 17.91
CA GLU A 59 7.68 10.68 18.21
C GLU A 59 7.04 9.96 17.00
N ASN A 60 7.50 8.74 16.70
CA ASN A 60 6.81 7.85 15.76
C ASN A 60 5.60 7.21 16.48
N PRO A 61 4.34 7.49 16.08
CA PRO A 61 3.14 7.02 16.78
C PRO A 61 2.99 5.49 16.74
N GLU A 62 3.65 4.83 15.80
CA GLU A 62 3.63 3.39 15.64
C GLU A 62 4.80 2.66 16.28
N PHE A 63 5.73 3.34 16.95
CA PHE A 63 6.89 2.66 17.56
C PHE A 63 6.97 2.93 19.05
N ILE A 64 6.98 1.86 19.84
CA ILE A 64 7.21 1.92 21.28
C ILE A 64 8.64 1.48 21.54
N GLU A 65 9.51 2.43 21.84
CA GLU A 65 10.92 2.15 22.11
C GLU A 65 11.09 1.32 23.39
N ASP A 66 11.96 0.30 23.32
CA ASP A 66 12.39 -0.52 24.44
C ASP A 66 13.91 -0.71 24.34
N GLU A 67 14.63 0.15 25.07
CA GLU A 67 16.09 0.16 25.06
C GLU A 67 16.72 -1.10 25.66
N LYS A 68 15.96 -1.86 26.47
CA LYS A 68 16.45 -3.06 27.19
C LYS A 68 16.46 -4.31 26.32
N LEU A 69 15.80 -4.28 25.18
CA LEU A 69 15.86 -5.39 24.23
C LEU A 69 17.27 -5.55 23.68
N PHE A 70 17.78 -6.78 23.75
CA PHE A 70 19.06 -7.20 23.16
C PHE A 70 20.29 -6.37 23.56
N LEU A 71 20.36 -5.86 24.81
CA LEU A 71 21.46 -4.98 25.28
C LEU A 71 22.86 -5.47 24.90
N GLY A 72 23.18 -6.74 25.16
CA GLY A 72 24.50 -7.30 24.87
C GLY A 72 24.86 -7.30 23.38
N TRP A 73 23.88 -7.54 22.49
CA TRP A 73 24.10 -7.45 21.05
C TRP A 73 24.16 -5.99 20.57
N LYS A 74 23.31 -5.10 21.12
CA LYS A 74 23.29 -3.67 20.77
C LYS A 74 24.66 -3.03 20.96
N GLU A 75 25.33 -3.29 22.08
CA GLU A 75 26.68 -2.77 22.33
C GLU A 75 27.68 -3.19 21.24
N GLN A 76 27.70 -4.47 20.88
CA GLN A 76 28.56 -4.99 19.81
C GLN A 76 28.20 -4.38 18.44
N ALA A 77 26.91 -4.34 18.10
CA ALA A 77 26.43 -3.83 16.83
C ALA A 77 26.74 -2.33 16.67
N TYR A 78 26.58 -1.54 17.73
CA TYR A 78 26.90 -0.12 17.75
C TYR A 78 28.40 0.15 17.65
N ALA A 79 29.24 -0.70 18.24
CA ALA A 79 30.69 -0.64 18.09
C ALA A 79 31.14 -0.94 16.65
N ALA A 80 30.39 -1.80 15.93
CA ALA A 80 30.58 -2.08 14.51
C ALA A 80 30.00 -0.99 13.58
N GLY A 81 29.48 0.12 14.13
CA GLY A 81 28.95 1.25 13.36
C GLY A 81 27.50 1.09 12.90
N LEU A 82 26.80 0.02 13.30
CA LEU A 82 25.38 -0.14 13.00
C LEU A 82 24.56 0.81 13.88
N ARG A 83 23.52 1.42 13.30
CA ARG A 83 22.63 2.35 14.00
C ARG A 83 21.19 1.93 13.82
N PHE A 84 20.50 1.70 14.93
CA PHE A 84 19.11 1.28 14.98
C PHE A 84 18.55 1.47 16.39
N ARG A 85 17.23 1.51 16.51
CA ARG A 85 16.51 1.47 17.78
C ARG A 85 15.76 0.15 17.93
N THR A 86 15.57 -0.26 19.18
CA THR A 86 14.87 -1.50 19.55
C THR A 86 13.57 -1.15 20.24
N GLY A 87 12.50 -1.90 19.97
CA GLY A 87 11.21 -1.63 20.55
C GLY A 87 10.14 -2.60 20.10
N ARG A 88 8.90 -2.12 20.05
CA ARG A 88 7.74 -2.88 19.56
C ARG A 88 6.94 -2.03 18.59
N TRP A 89 6.41 -2.68 17.54
CA TRP A 89 5.45 -2.03 16.65
C TRP A 89 4.12 -1.87 17.40
N ASN A 90 3.61 -0.64 17.50
CA ASN A 90 2.38 -0.27 18.21
C ASN A 90 1.12 -0.65 17.42
N ILE A 91 0.96 -1.95 17.23
CA ILE A 91 -0.18 -2.60 16.59
C ILE A 91 -0.66 -3.75 17.48
N PRO A 92 -1.86 -4.32 17.23
CA PRO A 92 -2.24 -5.60 17.84
C PRO A 92 -1.13 -6.64 17.71
N GLY A 93 -0.82 -7.34 18.81
CA GLY A 93 0.28 -8.31 18.91
C GLY A 93 1.62 -7.74 19.39
N LYS A 94 1.88 -6.43 19.22
CA LYS A 94 3.12 -5.74 19.66
C LYS A 94 4.42 -6.53 19.36
N PRO A 95 4.67 -6.93 18.10
CA PRO A 95 5.87 -7.68 17.74
C PRO A 95 7.14 -6.86 18.02
N ILE A 96 8.25 -7.55 18.28
CA ILE A 96 9.56 -6.90 18.42
C ILE A 96 9.89 -6.19 17.10
N ALA A 97 10.29 -4.93 17.19
CA ALA A 97 10.66 -4.10 16.05
C ALA A 97 12.09 -3.56 16.18
N LEU A 98 12.84 -3.65 15.08
CA LEU A 98 14.11 -2.95 14.87
C LEU A 98 13.89 -1.83 13.86
N ILE A 99 14.18 -0.59 14.24
CA ILE A 99 14.02 0.58 13.37
C ILE A 99 15.40 1.12 13.02
N ILE A 100 15.78 1.03 11.74
CA ILE A 100 17.17 1.16 11.27
C ILE A 100 17.48 2.57 10.77
N ASP A 101 18.52 3.18 11.35
CA ASP A 101 19.13 4.38 10.79
C ASP A 101 20.18 3.98 9.75
N PHE A 102 19.79 4.06 8.48
CA PHE A 102 20.67 3.78 7.35
C PHE A 102 21.51 5.00 6.89
N THR A 103 21.31 6.19 7.47
CA THR A 103 21.99 7.42 7.00
C THR A 103 23.51 7.40 7.10
N PRO A 104 24.14 6.70 8.06
CA PRO A 104 25.60 6.53 8.04
C PRO A 104 26.12 5.87 6.76
N LEU A 105 25.29 5.13 6.01
CA LEU A 105 25.68 4.48 4.76
C LEU A 105 25.63 5.43 3.56
N ILE A 106 25.04 6.62 3.67
CA ILE A 106 24.89 7.56 2.54
C ILE A 106 26.25 7.99 1.99
N SER A 107 27.24 8.23 2.87
CA SER A 107 28.62 8.56 2.46
C SER A 107 29.31 7.41 1.71
N HIS A 108 28.86 6.16 1.93
CA HIS A 108 29.42 4.95 1.33
C HIS A 108 28.58 4.40 0.18
N LYS A 109 27.50 5.09 -0.22
CA LYS A 109 26.55 4.58 -1.21
C LYS A 109 27.22 4.15 -2.52
N ASN A 110 28.20 4.92 -2.99
CA ASN A 110 28.86 4.63 -4.27
C ASN A 110 29.67 3.33 -4.19
N GLU A 111 30.32 3.05 -3.06
CA GLU A 111 31.07 1.82 -2.83
C GLU A 111 30.12 0.61 -2.78
N ILE A 112 29.01 0.75 -2.05
CA ILE A 112 27.97 -0.29 -1.92
C ILE A 112 27.38 -0.63 -3.29
N PHE A 113 26.97 0.37 -4.07
CA PHE A 113 26.41 0.16 -5.41
C PHE A 113 27.45 -0.36 -6.40
N SER A 114 28.71 0.07 -6.30
CA SER A 114 29.78 -0.46 -7.16
C SER A 114 29.99 -1.95 -6.92
N LYS A 115 30.04 -2.38 -5.64
CA LYS A 115 30.15 -3.81 -5.30
C LYS A 115 28.93 -4.59 -5.76
N ALA A 116 27.72 -4.06 -5.59
CA ALA A 116 26.50 -4.71 -6.09
C ALA A 116 26.48 -4.86 -7.62
N TRP A 117 27.02 -3.88 -8.37
CA TRP A 117 27.22 -4.01 -9.81
C TRP A 117 28.29 -5.06 -10.16
N GLU A 118 29.41 -5.09 -9.44
CA GLU A 118 30.47 -6.09 -9.64
C GLU A 118 29.95 -7.51 -9.43
N ASP A 119 29.24 -7.76 -8.32
CA ASP A 119 28.73 -9.07 -7.94
C ASP A 119 27.50 -9.51 -8.74
N TYR A 120 26.53 -8.61 -8.96
CA TYR A 120 25.20 -8.97 -9.48
C TYR A 120 24.82 -8.26 -10.78
N LYS A 121 25.63 -7.32 -11.26
CA LYS A 121 25.27 -6.43 -12.37
C LYS A 121 24.00 -5.62 -12.08
N LEU A 122 23.80 -5.27 -10.80
CA LEU A 122 22.72 -4.38 -10.38
C LEU A 122 22.87 -3.01 -11.04
N ASP A 123 21.97 -2.68 -11.96
CA ASP A 123 21.90 -1.33 -12.52
C ASP A 123 21.24 -0.40 -11.52
N SER A 124 22.01 0.52 -10.94
CA SER A 124 21.51 1.54 -10.02
C SER A 124 21.63 2.96 -10.58
N LEU A 125 22.07 3.12 -11.82
CA LEU A 125 22.51 4.42 -12.37
C LEU A 125 21.37 5.42 -12.49
N THR A 126 20.16 4.94 -12.82
CA THR A 126 18.96 5.79 -12.96
C THR A 126 18.20 5.96 -11.64
N GLY A 127 18.73 5.46 -10.52
CA GLY A 127 18.08 5.53 -9.22
C GLY A 127 18.15 6.93 -8.60
N GLY A 128 16.99 7.54 -8.37
CA GLY A 128 16.87 8.78 -7.58
C GLY A 128 17.06 8.53 -6.08
N TRP A 129 16.89 9.57 -5.26
CA TRP A 129 16.99 9.45 -3.80
C TRP A 129 15.94 8.51 -3.21
N ASP A 130 14.73 8.46 -3.79
CA ASP A 130 13.68 7.50 -3.42
C ASP A 130 14.14 6.03 -3.56
N TYR A 131 14.99 5.75 -4.56
CA TYR A 131 15.64 4.47 -4.73
C TYR A 131 16.83 4.32 -3.77
N VAL A 132 17.73 5.30 -3.70
CA VAL A 132 18.96 5.19 -2.91
C VAL A 132 18.65 4.96 -1.43
N GLU A 133 17.75 5.73 -0.82
CA GLU A 133 17.43 5.62 0.60
C GLU A 133 16.86 4.24 0.95
N SER A 134 15.87 3.79 0.16
CA SER A 134 15.24 2.50 0.36
C SER A 134 16.21 1.34 0.19
N VAL A 135 17.07 1.40 -0.81
CA VAL A 135 18.07 0.37 -1.07
C VAL A 135 19.16 0.32 0.01
N LEU A 136 19.59 1.48 0.53
CA LEU A 136 20.52 1.52 1.67
C LEU A 136 19.89 0.96 2.93
N PHE A 137 18.59 1.17 3.17
CA PHE A 137 17.86 0.49 4.22
C PHE A 137 17.83 -1.03 4.03
N GLY A 138 17.57 -1.51 2.81
CA GLY A 138 17.65 -2.94 2.50
C GLY A 138 19.03 -3.53 2.85
N TYR A 139 20.11 -2.85 2.42
CA TYR A 139 21.49 -3.23 2.75
C TYR A 139 21.76 -3.24 4.26
N ALA A 140 21.35 -2.18 4.96
CA ALA A 140 21.47 -2.06 6.42
C ALA A 140 20.71 -3.16 7.18
N SER A 141 19.55 -3.57 6.66
CA SER A 141 18.78 -4.69 7.22
C SER A 141 19.56 -6.00 7.13
N GLY A 142 20.21 -6.26 5.99
CA GLY A 142 21.09 -7.43 5.83
C GLY A 142 22.28 -7.41 6.79
N LEU A 143 22.94 -6.26 6.96
CA LEU A 143 24.02 -6.07 7.93
C LEU A 143 23.58 -6.39 9.36
N ILE A 144 22.43 -5.87 9.77
CA ILE A 144 21.87 -6.05 11.11
C ILE A 144 21.46 -7.51 11.35
N ILE A 145 20.80 -8.14 10.39
CA ILE A 145 20.40 -9.56 10.49
C ILE A 145 21.64 -10.45 10.63
N LYS A 146 22.67 -10.25 9.79
CA LYS A 146 23.94 -11.01 9.89
C LYS A 146 24.58 -10.82 11.27
N SER A 147 24.71 -9.57 11.73
CA SER A 147 25.28 -9.23 13.04
C SER A 147 24.52 -9.88 14.20
N PHE A 148 23.18 -9.87 14.14
CA PHE A 148 22.33 -10.49 15.15
C PHE A 148 22.55 -12.00 15.23
N ILE A 149 22.61 -12.67 14.08
CA ILE A 149 22.77 -14.13 14.01
C ILE A 149 24.18 -14.58 14.37
N GLU A 150 25.21 -13.82 14.01
CA GLU A 150 26.58 -14.11 14.46
C GLU A 150 26.75 -13.96 15.98
N TYR A 151 25.95 -13.12 16.63
CA TYR A 151 25.94 -12.96 18.08
C TYR A 151 25.17 -14.10 18.78
N TYR A 152 23.91 -14.33 18.40
CA TYR A 152 23.02 -15.26 19.09
C TYR A 152 23.14 -16.72 18.63
N ARG A 153 23.69 -16.97 17.43
CA ARG A 153 23.96 -18.31 16.89
C ARG A 153 22.72 -19.21 16.77
N TYR A 154 21.60 -18.65 16.31
CA TYR A 154 20.44 -19.45 15.90
C TYR A 154 20.79 -20.31 14.68
N ASP A 155 20.28 -21.54 14.63
CA ASP A 155 20.59 -22.50 13.56
C ASP A 155 19.63 -22.34 12.38
N GLN A 156 18.31 -22.37 12.63
CA GLN A 156 17.28 -22.28 11.59
C GLN A 156 16.75 -20.85 11.47
N VAL A 157 17.35 -20.05 10.59
CA VAL A 157 17.05 -18.62 10.45
C VAL A 157 16.38 -18.34 9.11
N VAL A 158 15.27 -17.59 9.13
CA VAL A 158 14.63 -17.07 7.92
C VAL A 158 14.49 -15.55 7.98
N ALA A 159 14.80 -14.87 6.88
CA ALA A 159 14.56 -13.46 6.66
C ALA A 159 13.67 -13.25 5.44
N GLN A 160 12.47 -12.72 5.66
CA GLN A 160 11.51 -12.38 4.61
C GLN A 160 11.58 -10.90 4.28
N PHE A 161 11.67 -10.56 3.01
CA PHE A 161 11.87 -9.23 2.46
C PHE A 161 10.69 -8.88 1.56
N HIS A 162 10.03 -7.75 1.85
CA HIS A 162 8.87 -7.29 1.09
C HIS A 162 9.26 -6.15 0.14
N GLU A 163 8.96 -6.38 -1.15
CA GLU A 163 9.20 -5.48 -2.28
C GLU A 163 10.66 -5.05 -2.53
N TRP A 164 10.91 -4.54 -3.75
CA TRP A 164 12.25 -4.21 -4.26
C TRP A 164 13.06 -3.27 -3.35
N MET A 165 12.40 -2.42 -2.56
CA MET A 165 13.02 -1.50 -1.61
C MET A 165 13.91 -2.23 -0.61
N THR A 166 13.55 -3.47 -0.27
CA THR A 166 14.32 -4.29 0.69
C THR A 166 15.28 -5.26 0.02
N GLY A 167 15.28 -5.29 -1.32
CA GLY A 167 15.95 -6.28 -2.15
C GLY A 167 17.47 -6.39 -1.97
N MET A 168 18.12 -5.27 -1.66
CA MET A 168 19.56 -5.26 -1.41
C MET A 168 19.95 -6.04 -0.15
N GLY A 169 19.02 -6.21 0.80
CA GLY A 169 19.22 -7.08 1.96
C GLY A 169 19.33 -8.55 1.56
N ILE A 170 18.57 -8.99 0.55
CA ILE A 170 18.65 -10.34 0.00
C ILE A 170 20.03 -10.56 -0.66
N LEU A 171 20.43 -9.64 -1.53
CA LEU A 171 21.72 -9.73 -2.23
C LEU A 171 22.91 -9.73 -1.25
N TYR A 172 22.82 -8.94 -0.18
CA TYR A 172 23.83 -8.93 0.87
C TYR A 172 23.88 -10.26 1.63
N LEU A 173 22.73 -10.77 2.09
CA LEU A 173 22.67 -12.00 2.88
C LEU A 173 23.08 -13.23 2.07
N GLU A 174 22.68 -13.34 0.81
CA GLU A 174 23.11 -14.45 -0.05
C GLU A 174 24.64 -14.53 -0.13
N LYS A 175 25.30 -13.38 -0.31
CA LYS A 175 26.75 -13.31 -0.45
C LYS A 175 27.49 -13.52 0.87
N GLU A 176 27.04 -12.83 1.91
CA GLU A 176 27.82 -12.61 3.13
C GLU A 176 27.35 -13.49 4.32
N ALA A 177 26.16 -14.09 4.23
CA ALA A 177 25.56 -14.95 5.25
C ALA A 177 24.61 -16.01 4.64
N PRO A 178 25.07 -16.86 3.70
CA PRO A 178 24.22 -17.81 2.96
C PRO A 178 23.54 -18.88 3.83
N TYR A 179 23.90 -18.99 5.10
CA TYR A 179 23.23 -19.85 6.08
C TYR A 179 21.89 -19.28 6.59
N ILE A 180 21.55 -18.04 6.21
CA ILE A 180 20.25 -17.43 6.50
C ILE A 180 19.33 -17.61 5.29
N GLY A 181 18.21 -18.33 5.48
CA GLY A 181 17.23 -18.51 4.41
C GLY A 181 16.52 -17.21 4.08
N THR A 182 16.45 -16.84 2.80
CA THR A 182 15.82 -15.61 2.33
C THR A 182 14.52 -15.88 1.57
N VAL A 183 13.50 -15.09 1.85
CA VAL A 183 12.22 -15.09 1.12
C VAL A 183 11.99 -13.70 0.56
N PHE A 184 11.71 -13.59 -0.74
CA PHE A 184 11.30 -12.33 -1.37
C PHE A 184 9.83 -12.36 -1.71
N THR A 185 9.06 -11.37 -1.28
CA THR A 185 7.65 -11.21 -1.67
C THR A 185 7.45 -9.90 -2.41
N THR A 186 7.08 -9.96 -3.69
CA THR A 186 6.61 -8.78 -4.44
C THR A 186 5.07 -8.75 -4.44
N HIS A 187 4.49 -7.60 -4.11
CA HIS A 187 3.04 -7.37 -4.12
C HIS A 187 2.56 -6.83 -5.46
N ALA A 188 3.45 -6.25 -6.25
CA ALA A 188 3.23 -5.88 -7.65
C ALA A 188 4.57 -5.66 -8.36
N THR A 189 4.64 -5.94 -9.67
CA THR A 189 5.84 -5.66 -10.44
C THR A 189 6.00 -4.16 -10.70
N THR A 190 7.22 -3.64 -10.55
CA THR A 190 7.54 -2.23 -10.83
C THR A 190 7.21 -1.88 -12.27
N VAL A 191 7.59 -2.73 -13.23
CA VAL A 191 7.31 -2.53 -14.65
C VAL A 191 5.82 -2.66 -14.95
N GLY A 192 5.11 -3.64 -14.40
CA GLY A 192 3.67 -3.82 -14.63
C GLY A 192 2.85 -2.62 -14.16
N ARG A 193 3.18 -2.06 -12.98
CA ARG A 193 2.56 -0.82 -12.49
C ARG A 193 2.85 0.36 -13.40
N SER A 194 4.07 0.48 -13.92
CA SER A 194 4.44 1.56 -14.84
C SER A 194 3.77 1.43 -16.22
N ILE A 195 3.62 0.21 -16.75
CA ILE A 195 2.88 -0.05 -18.00
C ILE A 195 1.44 0.43 -17.84
N SER A 196 0.75 -0.05 -16.80
CA SER A 196 -0.66 0.31 -16.54
C SER A 196 -0.84 1.81 -16.25
N GLY A 197 0.06 2.38 -15.44
CA GLY A 197 0.04 3.80 -15.08
C GLY A 197 0.26 4.75 -16.25
N ASN A 198 0.95 4.30 -17.31
CA ASN A 198 1.13 5.05 -18.56
C ASN A 198 0.04 4.75 -19.61
N GLY A 199 -1.03 4.05 -19.23
CA GLY A 199 -2.14 3.74 -20.13
C GLY A 199 -1.82 2.70 -21.21
N LEU A 200 -0.77 1.91 -21.02
CA LEU A 200 -0.42 0.80 -21.91
C LEU A 200 -1.16 -0.48 -21.48
N PRO A 201 -1.58 -1.33 -22.43
CA PRO A 201 -2.43 -2.48 -22.14
C PRO A 201 -1.62 -3.67 -21.59
N LEU A 202 -1.36 -3.68 -20.27
CA LEU A 202 -0.53 -4.68 -19.59
C LEU A 202 -0.95 -6.13 -19.90
N TYR A 203 -2.16 -6.52 -19.51
CA TYR A 203 -2.58 -7.93 -19.58
C TYR A 203 -2.93 -8.38 -21.00
N GLU A 204 -3.42 -7.48 -21.84
CA GLU A 204 -3.73 -7.81 -23.25
C GLU A 204 -2.45 -8.16 -24.04
N LYS A 205 -1.33 -7.51 -23.69
CA LYS A 205 -0.05 -7.65 -24.39
C LYS A 205 1.06 -8.22 -23.51
N LEU A 206 0.72 -8.91 -22.43
CA LEU A 206 1.71 -9.33 -21.43
C LEU A 206 2.86 -10.11 -22.09
N SER A 207 2.54 -11.10 -22.91
CA SER A 207 3.50 -11.93 -23.63
C SER A 207 4.38 -11.17 -24.64
N GLU A 208 4.01 -9.95 -25.03
CA GLU A 208 4.78 -9.11 -25.95
C GLU A 208 5.80 -8.23 -25.22
N TYR A 209 5.69 -8.08 -23.89
CA TYR A 209 6.57 -7.20 -23.12
C TYR A 209 7.84 -7.90 -22.66
N ASN A 210 8.99 -7.28 -22.96
CA ASN A 210 10.25 -7.58 -22.27
C ASN A 210 10.41 -6.64 -21.07
N GLY A 211 10.62 -7.20 -19.88
CA GLY A 211 10.74 -6.41 -18.64
C GLY A 211 11.89 -5.40 -18.66
N ASP A 212 13.07 -5.80 -19.16
CA ASP A 212 14.28 -4.95 -19.17
C ASP A 212 14.16 -3.82 -20.21
N GLU A 213 13.58 -4.11 -21.39
CA GLU A 213 13.31 -3.07 -22.39
C GLU A 213 12.25 -2.07 -21.90
N MET A 214 11.18 -2.59 -21.28
CA MET A 214 10.10 -1.75 -20.76
C MET A 214 10.55 -0.94 -19.54
N SER A 215 11.43 -1.46 -18.69
CA SER A 215 11.98 -0.68 -17.57
C SER A 215 12.78 0.51 -18.07
N ASN A 216 13.56 0.34 -19.13
CA ASN A 216 14.30 1.43 -19.79
C ASN A 216 13.34 2.45 -20.40
N ARG A 217 12.36 1.99 -21.19
CA ARG A 217 11.37 2.87 -21.82
C ARG A 217 10.56 3.70 -20.82
N LEU A 218 10.28 3.12 -19.65
CA LEU A 218 9.48 3.73 -18.59
C LEU A 218 10.33 4.43 -17.51
N ASN A 219 11.64 4.51 -17.69
CA ASN A 219 12.59 5.13 -16.75
C ASN A 219 12.52 4.55 -15.32
N VAL A 220 12.36 3.23 -15.19
CA VAL A 220 12.33 2.51 -13.91
C VAL A 220 13.39 1.41 -13.83
N THR A 221 14.44 1.48 -14.65
CA THR A 221 15.52 0.47 -14.75
C THR A 221 16.15 0.13 -13.41
N ALA A 222 16.49 1.12 -12.58
CA ALA A 222 17.13 0.85 -11.29
C ALA A 222 16.26 0.00 -10.34
N LYS A 223 14.97 0.34 -10.25
CA LYS A 223 13.99 -0.37 -9.42
C LYS A 223 13.75 -1.78 -9.96
N HIS A 224 13.55 -1.90 -11.27
CA HIS A 224 13.36 -3.18 -11.96
C HIS A 224 14.57 -4.11 -11.82
N SER A 225 15.79 -3.58 -11.99
CA SER A 225 17.02 -4.36 -11.86
C SER A 225 17.13 -4.98 -10.46
N LEU A 226 16.87 -4.20 -9.40
CA LEU A 226 16.88 -4.72 -8.04
C LEU A 226 15.74 -5.70 -7.78
N GLU A 227 14.53 -5.41 -8.24
CA GLU A 227 13.35 -6.28 -8.10
C GLU A 227 13.60 -7.66 -8.71
N LYS A 228 14.10 -7.67 -9.96
CA LYS A 228 14.44 -8.87 -10.72
C LYS A 228 15.56 -9.67 -10.06
N LEU A 229 16.64 -9.01 -9.65
CA LEU A 229 17.75 -9.67 -8.96
C LEU A 229 17.29 -10.25 -7.61
N SER A 230 16.45 -9.54 -6.86
CA SER A 230 15.90 -10.03 -5.59
C SER A 230 15.06 -11.28 -5.78
N ALA A 231 14.21 -11.30 -6.81
CA ALA A 231 13.42 -12.47 -7.17
C ALA A 231 14.31 -13.67 -7.52
N ILE A 232 15.33 -13.47 -8.36
CA ILE A 232 16.21 -14.55 -8.84
C ILE A 232 17.08 -15.10 -7.70
N THR A 233 17.63 -14.23 -6.86
CA THR A 233 18.62 -14.57 -5.82
C THR A 233 18.01 -15.12 -4.54
N ALA A 234 16.79 -14.73 -4.17
CA ALA A 234 16.15 -15.24 -2.95
C ALA A 234 15.96 -16.76 -2.99
N ASN A 235 16.11 -17.42 -1.83
CA ASN A 235 15.91 -18.87 -1.74
C ASN A 235 14.46 -19.28 -2.04
N GLN A 236 13.51 -18.41 -1.71
CA GLN A 236 12.10 -18.52 -2.11
C GLN A 236 11.60 -17.17 -2.64
N PHE A 237 10.92 -17.18 -3.77
CA PHE A 237 10.25 -16.04 -4.35
C PHE A 237 8.74 -16.22 -4.30
N THR A 238 8.01 -15.24 -3.79
CA THR A 238 6.56 -15.29 -3.65
C THR A 238 5.88 -14.04 -4.19
N THR A 239 4.59 -14.17 -4.48
CA THR A 239 3.73 -13.02 -4.80
C THR A 239 2.33 -13.21 -4.23
N VAL A 240 1.48 -12.18 -4.29
CA VAL A 240 0.19 -12.15 -3.62
C VAL A 240 -0.99 -12.69 -4.45
N SER A 241 -0.79 -12.94 -5.74
CA SER A 241 -1.87 -13.44 -6.61
C SER A 241 -1.36 -14.22 -7.82
N SER A 242 -2.22 -15.03 -8.45
CA SER A 242 -1.88 -15.74 -9.68
C SER A 242 -1.61 -14.79 -10.85
N ILE A 243 -2.38 -13.71 -10.95
CA ILE A 243 -2.18 -12.73 -12.03
C ILE A 243 -0.83 -12.02 -11.91
N THR A 244 -0.42 -11.68 -10.68
CA THR A 244 0.93 -11.13 -10.43
C THR A 244 2.01 -12.19 -10.66
N ALA A 245 1.72 -13.47 -10.47
CA ALA A 245 2.69 -14.55 -10.75
C ALA A 245 2.99 -14.64 -12.26
N ASP A 246 1.97 -14.51 -13.11
CA ASP A 246 2.13 -14.46 -14.56
C ASP A 246 2.88 -13.18 -15.00
N GLU A 247 2.63 -12.04 -14.36
CA GLU A 247 3.45 -10.83 -14.56
C GLU A 247 4.92 -11.04 -14.19
N CYS A 248 5.19 -11.66 -13.04
CA CYS A 248 6.56 -11.90 -12.58
C CYS A 248 7.32 -12.85 -13.52
N GLU A 249 6.65 -13.91 -14.00
CA GLU A 249 7.25 -14.83 -14.97
C GLU A 249 7.68 -14.09 -16.25
N GLN A 250 6.82 -13.21 -16.76
CA GLN A 250 7.10 -12.45 -17.98
C GLN A 250 8.13 -11.33 -17.76
N LEU A 251 7.92 -10.49 -16.74
CA LEU A 251 8.66 -9.24 -16.57
C LEU A 251 9.95 -9.44 -15.77
N LEU A 252 9.93 -10.29 -14.73
CA LEU A 252 11.09 -10.60 -13.89
C LEU A 252 11.83 -11.86 -14.35
N THR A 253 11.31 -12.58 -15.36
CA THR A 253 11.89 -13.83 -15.89
C THR A 253 11.98 -14.94 -14.84
N LYS A 254 11.20 -14.85 -13.76
CA LYS A 254 11.09 -15.87 -12.71
C LYS A 254 9.65 -15.98 -12.24
N ARG A 255 9.08 -17.17 -12.37
CA ARG A 255 7.77 -17.48 -11.79
C ARG A 255 7.93 -17.64 -10.26
N PRO A 256 7.06 -17.02 -9.45
CA PRO A 256 7.07 -17.22 -8.00
C PRO A 256 6.88 -18.70 -7.62
N ASP A 257 7.61 -19.15 -6.61
CA ASP A 257 7.56 -20.51 -6.05
C ASP A 257 6.22 -20.76 -5.33
N VAL A 258 5.71 -19.73 -4.63
CA VAL A 258 4.47 -19.80 -3.86
C VAL A 258 3.66 -18.51 -4.02
N ILE A 259 2.34 -18.65 -4.08
CA ILE A 259 1.41 -17.52 -3.98
C ILE A 259 0.98 -17.40 -2.53
N THR A 260 1.16 -16.21 -1.94
CA THR A 260 0.80 -15.86 -0.57
C THR A 260 -0.27 -14.76 -0.57
N PRO A 261 -1.56 -15.10 -0.74
CA PRO A 261 -2.63 -14.12 -0.80
C PRO A 261 -2.70 -13.29 0.48
N ASN A 262 -3.02 -12.00 0.33
CA ASN A 262 -3.21 -11.11 1.47
C ASN A 262 -4.43 -11.55 2.29
N GLY A 263 -4.20 -11.88 3.56
CA GLY A 263 -5.24 -12.22 4.51
C GLY A 263 -6.00 -10.98 5.00
N PHE A 264 -7.20 -11.22 5.53
CA PHE A 264 -8.02 -10.23 6.21
C PHE A 264 -8.29 -10.70 7.65
N ASP A 265 -8.25 -9.78 8.61
CA ASP A 265 -8.55 -10.09 10.00
C ASP A 265 -10.08 -10.17 10.18
N PRO A 266 -10.66 -11.35 10.45
CA PRO A 266 -12.11 -11.49 10.58
C PRO A 266 -12.68 -10.69 11.75
N ASP A 267 -11.88 -10.35 12.75
CA ASP A 267 -12.31 -9.55 13.90
C ASP A 267 -12.61 -8.08 13.52
N LEU A 268 -12.26 -7.67 12.29
CA LEU A 268 -12.65 -6.38 11.71
C LEU A 268 -14.10 -6.37 11.19
N VAL A 269 -14.78 -7.52 11.10
CA VAL A 269 -16.17 -7.60 10.63
C VAL A 269 -17.11 -7.47 11.84
N PRO A 270 -17.92 -6.39 11.94
CA PRO A 270 -18.88 -6.24 13.03
C PRO A 270 -19.92 -7.37 13.03
N ASP A 271 -20.58 -7.57 14.18
CA ASP A 271 -21.69 -8.52 14.22
C ASP A 271 -22.88 -8.08 13.35
N ARG A 272 -23.83 -8.99 13.13
CA ARG A 272 -24.96 -8.73 12.22
C ARG A 272 -25.82 -7.54 12.63
N ASN A 273 -26.02 -7.31 13.94
CA ASN A 273 -26.85 -6.23 14.44
C ASN A 273 -26.12 -4.89 14.32
N GLU A 274 -24.84 -4.86 14.68
CA GLU A 274 -23.95 -3.71 14.49
C GLU A 274 -23.85 -3.33 13.02
N LEU A 275 -23.68 -4.32 12.13
CA LEU A 275 -23.64 -4.10 10.68
C LEU A 275 -24.95 -3.51 10.15
N GLN A 276 -26.11 -3.97 10.64
CA GLN A 276 -27.40 -3.43 10.23
C GLN A 276 -27.58 -1.98 10.71
N ALA A 277 -27.16 -1.68 11.94
CA ALA A 277 -27.18 -0.31 12.48
C ALA A 277 -26.23 0.61 11.70
N ALA A 278 -24.99 0.18 11.46
CA ALA A 278 -23.99 0.89 10.66
C ALA A 278 -24.48 1.14 9.23
N ARG A 279 -25.09 0.15 8.59
CA ARG A 279 -25.70 0.29 7.25
C ARG A 279 -26.80 1.34 7.23
N ASN A 280 -27.67 1.37 8.24
CA ASN A 280 -28.75 2.34 8.33
C ASN A 280 -28.20 3.76 8.52
N LEU A 281 -27.24 3.93 9.44
CA LEU A 281 -26.55 5.18 9.70
C LEU A 281 -25.84 5.70 8.44
N ALA A 282 -25.02 4.85 7.80
CA ALA A 282 -24.31 5.20 6.58
C ALA A 282 -25.29 5.59 5.45
N ARG A 283 -26.40 4.84 5.27
CA ARG A 283 -27.41 5.17 4.25
C ARG A 283 -28.09 6.51 4.51
N GLN A 284 -28.42 6.81 5.77
CA GLN A 284 -28.99 8.10 6.14
C GLN A 284 -28.00 9.25 5.87
N GLN A 285 -26.72 9.05 6.24
CA GLN A 285 -25.69 10.07 6.05
C GLN A 285 -25.36 10.28 4.57
N MET A 286 -25.22 9.21 3.79
CA MET A 286 -25.03 9.28 2.33
C MET A 286 -26.18 10.04 1.65
N ARG A 287 -27.43 9.73 2.02
CA ARG A 287 -28.61 10.46 1.53
C ARG A 287 -28.51 11.95 1.87
N LYS A 288 -28.28 12.28 3.14
CA LYS A 288 -28.19 13.65 3.63
C LYS A 288 -27.13 14.47 2.87
N VAL A 289 -25.96 13.89 2.65
CA VAL A 289 -24.86 14.53 1.91
C VAL A 289 -25.24 14.72 0.45
N VAL A 290 -25.81 13.70 -0.20
CA VAL A 290 -26.16 13.77 -1.63
C VAL A 290 -27.29 14.76 -1.88
N GLU A 291 -28.36 14.73 -1.08
CA GLU A 291 -29.46 15.70 -1.18
C GLU A 291 -28.94 17.13 -0.93
N ALA A 292 -27.98 17.30 -0.02
CA ALA A 292 -27.29 18.58 0.16
C ALA A 292 -26.37 18.96 -1.01
N VAL A 293 -25.80 18.04 -1.77
CA VAL A 293 -25.04 18.37 -3.00
C VAL A 293 -26.00 18.78 -4.12
N LEU A 294 -27.08 18.01 -4.30
CA LEU A 294 -28.02 18.13 -5.42
C LEU A 294 -29.00 19.29 -5.26
N GLY A 295 -29.44 19.59 -4.03
CA GLY A 295 -30.44 20.60 -3.73
C GLY A 295 -31.89 20.11 -3.82
N TYR A 296 -32.12 18.81 -4.01
CA TYR A 296 -33.43 18.18 -4.04
C TYR A 296 -33.40 16.81 -3.37
N SER A 297 -34.58 16.29 -3.03
CA SER A 297 -34.74 15.02 -2.31
C SER A 297 -34.59 13.81 -3.24
N LEU A 298 -33.99 12.73 -2.74
CA LEU A 298 -33.85 11.46 -3.48
C LEU A 298 -35.07 10.55 -3.23
N ASP A 299 -35.30 9.60 -4.14
CA ASP A 299 -36.36 8.59 -3.98
C ASP A 299 -36.05 7.66 -2.80
N GLN A 300 -37.06 7.18 -2.07
CA GLN A 300 -36.86 6.37 -0.86
C GLN A 300 -36.06 5.07 -1.13
N ASP A 301 -36.31 4.43 -2.27
CA ASP A 301 -35.70 3.16 -2.67
C ASP A 301 -34.41 3.32 -3.49
N THR A 302 -33.82 4.52 -3.52
CA THR A 302 -32.55 4.84 -4.19
C THR A 302 -31.44 3.85 -3.86
N VAL A 303 -30.71 3.41 -4.88
CA VAL A 303 -29.55 2.52 -4.73
C VAL A 303 -28.27 3.35 -4.72
N PHE A 304 -27.45 3.18 -3.69
CA PHE A 304 -26.12 3.79 -3.63
C PHE A 304 -25.07 2.78 -4.10
N ILE A 305 -24.21 3.19 -5.02
CA ILE A 305 -23.06 2.43 -5.52
C ILE A 305 -21.85 3.35 -5.51
N GLY A 306 -20.63 2.82 -5.55
CA GLY A 306 -19.48 3.71 -5.58
C GLY A 306 -18.13 3.02 -5.44
N PRO A 307 -17.11 3.44 -6.19
CA PRO A 307 -15.73 3.03 -5.96
C PRO A 307 -15.11 3.85 -4.82
N SER A 308 -14.14 3.26 -4.14
CA SER A 308 -13.23 3.94 -3.22
C SER A 308 -11.78 3.51 -3.44
N GLY A 309 -10.83 4.29 -2.93
CA GLY A 309 -9.41 3.97 -2.96
C GLY A 309 -8.56 5.13 -3.46
N ARG A 310 -7.33 4.83 -3.93
CA ARG A 310 -6.43 5.84 -4.51
C ARG A 310 -7.01 6.41 -5.80
N TYR A 311 -6.72 7.68 -6.08
CA TYR A 311 -7.09 8.33 -7.33
C TYR A 311 -6.17 7.86 -8.47
N GLU A 312 -6.46 6.67 -9.00
CA GLU A 312 -5.84 6.13 -10.21
C GLU A 312 -6.93 5.86 -11.25
N TYR A 313 -7.19 6.86 -12.11
CA TYR A 313 -8.36 6.89 -13.01
C TYR A 313 -8.57 5.61 -13.84
N ARG A 314 -7.50 5.07 -14.43
CA ARG A 314 -7.52 3.82 -15.20
C ARG A 314 -7.35 2.57 -14.33
N ASN A 315 -6.31 2.52 -13.50
CA ASN A 315 -5.97 1.31 -12.74
C ASN A 315 -7.05 0.90 -11.73
N LYS A 316 -7.85 1.85 -11.24
CA LYS A 316 -9.00 1.58 -10.36
C LYS A 316 -10.32 1.48 -11.11
N GLY A 317 -10.30 1.54 -12.45
CA GLY A 317 -11.48 1.40 -13.30
C GLY A 317 -12.50 2.52 -13.13
N LEU A 318 -12.06 3.72 -12.73
CA LEU A 318 -12.97 4.87 -12.58
C LEU A 318 -13.51 5.33 -13.94
N ASP A 319 -12.69 5.21 -14.98
CA ASP A 319 -13.08 5.40 -16.37
C ASP A 319 -14.21 4.44 -16.79
N LEU A 320 -14.02 3.14 -16.57
CA LEU A 320 -15.02 2.12 -16.89
C LEU A 320 -16.30 2.30 -16.07
N PHE A 321 -16.14 2.62 -14.78
CA PHE A 321 -17.27 2.90 -13.89
C PHE A 321 -18.11 4.09 -14.39
N ILE A 322 -17.47 5.21 -14.74
CA ILE A 322 -18.17 6.41 -15.23
C ILE A 322 -18.82 6.16 -16.60
N ASP A 323 -18.16 5.45 -17.51
CA ASP A 323 -18.77 5.05 -18.79
C ASP A 323 -20.01 4.16 -18.58
N ALA A 324 -19.92 3.19 -17.66
CA ALA A 324 -21.05 2.35 -17.30
C ALA A 324 -22.21 3.16 -16.69
N LEU A 325 -21.92 4.17 -15.85
CA LEU A 325 -22.94 5.08 -15.31
C LEU A 325 -23.63 5.88 -16.41
N GLY A 326 -22.88 6.39 -17.39
CA GLY A 326 -23.46 7.10 -18.53
C GLY A 326 -24.42 6.21 -19.32
N ARG A 327 -24.02 4.97 -19.62
CA ARG A 327 -24.90 3.99 -20.30
C ARG A 327 -26.13 3.66 -19.48
N LEU A 328 -25.97 3.51 -18.16
CA LEU A 328 -27.07 3.25 -17.24
C LEU A 328 -28.05 4.43 -17.19
N ASN A 329 -27.56 5.67 -17.26
CA ASN A 329 -28.39 6.87 -17.29
C ASN A 329 -29.29 6.96 -18.54
N ARG A 330 -28.82 6.40 -19.65
CA ARG A 330 -29.53 6.34 -20.94
C ARG A 330 -30.38 5.08 -21.12
N ASN A 331 -30.49 4.24 -20.09
CA ASN A 331 -31.22 2.98 -20.17
C ASN A 331 -32.68 3.17 -19.76
N ASP A 332 -33.58 3.15 -20.74
CA ASP A 332 -35.04 3.30 -20.54
C ASP A 332 -35.66 2.18 -19.70
N HIS A 333 -34.95 1.06 -19.48
CA HIS A 333 -35.39 -0.03 -18.62
C HIS A 333 -34.98 0.14 -17.16
N LEU A 334 -34.22 1.19 -16.81
CA LEU A 334 -33.87 1.46 -15.42
C LEU A 334 -35.10 1.99 -14.66
N ASN A 335 -35.59 1.20 -13.71
CA ASN A 335 -36.78 1.51 -12.92
C ASN A 335 -36.49 2.02 -11.51
N LYS A 336 -35.21 2.26 -11.18
CA LYS A 336 -34.78 2.76 -9.87
C LYS A 336 -33.79 3.90 -10.01
N GLN A 337 -33.89 4.84 -9.09
CA GLN A 337 -32.89 5.89 -8.94
C GLN A 337 -31.57 5.31 -8.40
N VAL A 338 -30.47 5.66 -9.07
CA VAL A 338 -29.12 5.25 -8.69
C VAL A 338 -28.27 6.47 -8.37
N VAL A 339 -27.55 6.43 -7.26
CA VAL A 339 -26.55 7.45 -6.88
C VAL A 339 -25.18 6.79 -6.79
N ALA A 340 -24.25 7.27 -7.61
CA ALA A 340 -22.85 6.89 -7.56
C ALA A 340 -22.06 7.83 -6.63
N LEU A 341 -21.41 7.27 -5.62
CA LEU A 341 -20.48 7.96 -4.71
C LEU A 341 -19.05 7.59 -5.08
N ILE A 342 -18.33 8.52 -5.70
CA ILE A 342 -16.91 8.32 -6.03
C ILE A 342 -16.10 8.81 -4.82
N MET A 343 -15.48 7.90 -4.07
CA MET A 343 -14.80 8.19 -2.80
C MET A 343 -13.29 8.01 -2.94
N VAL A 344 -12.65 8.90 -3.71
CA VAL A 344 -11.20 8.85 -3.97
C VAL A 344 -10.55 10.20 -3.62
N PRO A 345 -9.43 10.25 -2.90
CA PRO A 345 -8.83 11.50 -2.44
C PRO A 345 -8.25 12.29 -3.61
N ALA A 346 -8.47 13.60 -3.65
CA ALA A 346 -7.88 14.52 -4.63
C ALA A 346 -7.34 15.79 -3.95
N HIS A 347 -6.64 16.62 -4.71
CA HIS A 347 -6.06 17.88 -4.22
C HIS A 347 -7.17 18.92 -3.95
N ASN A 348 -7.74 18.84 -2.75
CA ASN A 348 -8.83 19.66 -2.27
C ASN A 348 -8.37 20.65 -1.19
N TYR A 349 -9.08 21.78 -1.05
CA TYR A 349 -8.84 22.79 -0.01
C TYR A 349 -10.00 22.91 0.99
N GLY A 350 -10.67 21.79 1.24
CA GLY A 350 -11.67 21.67 2.30
C GLY A 350 -13.13 21.70 1.85
N PRO A 351 -14.05 21.52 2.82
CA PRO A 351 -15.46 21.30 2.57
C PRO A 351 -16.15 22.52 1.95
N ARG A 352 -17.17 22.27 1.13
CA ARG A 352 -17.95 23.36 0.53
C ARG A 352 -18.97 23.89 1.53
N LYS A 353 -18.83 25.16 1.89
CA LYS A 353 -19.69 25.82 2.88
C LYS A 353 -21.19 25.69 2.58
N SER A 354 -21.60 25.82 1.32
CA SER A 354 -23.01 25.68 0.94
C SER A 354 -23.59 24.29 1.23
N ILE A 355 -22.76 23.24 1.14
CA ILE A 355 -23.16 21.87 1.47
C ILE A 355 -23.24 21.71 2.99
N THR A 356 -22.23 22.18 3.73
CA THR A 356 -22.24 22.14 5.20
C THR A 356 -23.46 22.86 5.78
N SER A 357 -23.78 24.06 5.28
CA SER A 357 -24.99 24.81 5.67
C SER A 357 -26.27 24.01 5.43
N ARG A 358 -26.44 23.39 4.26
CA ARG A 358 -27.63 22.56 3.97
C ARG A 358 -27.71 21.31 4.83
N ILE A 359 -26.58 20.65 5.10
CA ILE A 359 -26.51 19.51 6.03
C ILE A 359 -26.95 19.94 7.44
N ASN A 360 -26.71 21.19 7.83
CA ASN A 360 -27.12 21.75 9.11
C ASN A 360 -28.57 22.30 9.12
N GLY A 361 -29.30 22.19 8.00
CA GLY A 361 -30.67 22.65 7.88
C GLY A 361 -30.81 24.15 7.57
N GLU A 362 -29.71 24.83 7.21
CA GLU A 362 -29.75 26.23 6.78
C GLU A 362 -30.19 26.33 5.32
N HIS A 363 -31.01 27.33 4.99
CA HIS A 363 -31.35 27.64 3.61
C HIS A 363 -30.13 28.22 2.88
N SER A 364 -29.61 27.47 1.92
CA SER A 364 -28.54 27.89 1.03
C SER A 364 -28.79 27.37 -0.38
N GLU A 365 -28.82 28.26 -1.37
CA GLU A 365 -29.02 27.89 -2.77
C GLU A 365 -27.92 26.95 -3.28
N PRO A 366 -28.27 25.94 -4.09
CA PRO A 366 -27.29 25.15 -4.82
C PRO A 366 -26.41 26.07 -5.66
N SER A 367 -25.14 26.17 -5.28
CA SER A 367 -24.14 27.02 -5.94
C SER A 367 -22.92 26.17 -6.26
N GLY A 368 -22.18 26.50 -7.32
CA GLY A 368 -20.97 25.80 -7.76
C GLY A 368 -21.21 24.42 -8.40
N SER A 369 -20.27 23.50 -8.23
CA SER A 369 -20.33 22.15 -8.82
C SER A 369 -21.54 21.36 -8.31
N ARG A 370 -22.18 20.57 -9.19
CA ARG A 370 -23.24 19.62 -8.83
C ARG A 370 -22.71 18.24 -8.45
N TYR A 371 -21.39 18.04 -8.53
CA TYR A 371 -20.74 16.76 -8.27
C TYR A 371 -20.00 16.76 -6.94
N LEU A 372 -19.39 17.88 -6.55
CA LEU A 372 -18.37 17.89 -5.50
C LEU A 372 -18.93 18.14 -4.09
N THR A 373 -18.40 17.42 -3.11
CA THR A 373 -18.58 17.75 -1.68
C THR A 373 -17.55 18.76 -1.14
N HIS A 374 -16.34 18.76 -1.71
CA HIS A 374 -15.21 19.60 -1.31
C HIS A 374 -14.74 20.46 -2.47
N ASN A 375 -14.02 21.55 -2.18
CA ASN A 375 -13.46 22.39 -3.24
C ASN A 375 -12.15 21.80 -3.77
N LEU A 376 -12.01 21.68 -5.10
CA LEU A 376 -10.78 21.22 -5.75
C LEU A 376 -9.96 22.40 -6.26
N HIS A 377 -8.63 22.34 -6.12
CA HIS A 377 -7.74 23.38 -6.63
C HIS A 377 -7.82 23.57 -8.15
N ASN A 378 -7.94 22.46 -8.91
CA ASN A 378 -7.98 22.46 -10.37
C ASN A 378 -9.23 21.73 -10.90
N ALA A 379 -10.41 22.11 -10.40
CA ALA A 379 -11.67 21.43 -10.72
C ALA A 379 -11.95 21.35 -12.22
N GLN A 380 -11.60 22.39 -12.99
CA GLN A 380 -11.77 22.44 -14.43
C GLN A 380 -10.91 21.42 -15.19
N ASP A 381 -9.85 20.92 -14.56
CA ASP A 381 -8.91 19.96 -15.15
C ASP A 381 -9.06 18.55 -14.61
N ASP A 382 -9.92 18.36 -13.61
CA ASP A 382 -10.17 17.07 -12.99
C ASP A 382 -10.80 16.07 -13.98
N ILE A 383 -10.16 14.92 -14.12
CA ILE A 383 -10.52 13.91 -15.12
C ILE A 383 -11.87 13.26 -14.79
N ILE A 384 -12.19 13.05 -13.51
CA ILE A 384 -13.50 12.51 -13.09
C ILE A 384 -14.60 13.49 -13.44
N LEU A 385 -14.44 14.78 -13.13
CA LEU A 385 -15.44 15.79 -13.45
C LEU A 385 -15.66 15.96 -14.95
N LYS A 386 -14.59 15.96 -15.75
CA LYS A 386 -14.69 15.96 -17.23
C LYS A 386 -15.45 14.73 -17.72
N ALA A 387 -15.08 13.54 -17.26
CA ALA A 387 -15.72 12.29 -17.68
C ALA A 387 -17.21 12.21 -17.31
N LEU A 388 -17.60 12.71 -16.14
CA LEU A 388 -19.02 12.79 -15.76
C LEU A 388 -19.81 13.69 -16.71
N ALA A 389 -19.25 14.85 -17.05
CA ALA A 389 -19.86 15.78 -18.01
C ALA A 389 -19.93 15.19 -19.42
N ASP A 390 -18.84 14.57 -19.89
CA ASP A 390 -18.76 13.93 -21.21
C ASP A 390 -19.76 12.77 -21.35
N GLN A 391 -20.06 12.07 -20.25
CA GLN A 391 -21.07 11.02 -20.21
C GLN A 391 -22.50 11.54 -20.04
N GLY A 392 -22.71 12.85 -19.99
CA GLY A 392 -24.04 13.47 -19.86
C GLY A 392 -24.72 13.21 -18.51
N LEU A 393 -23.94 12.96 -17.45
CA LEU A 393 -24.46 12.79 -16.09
C LEU A 393 -24.67 14.17 -15.46
N MET A 394 -25.82 14.81 -15.68
CA MET A 394 -26.05 16.22 -15.32
C MET A 394 -26.60 16.43 -13.91
N ASN A 395 -26.91 15.34 -13.20
CA ASN A 395 -27.53 15.34 -11.88
C ASN A 395 -28.86 16.12 -11.86
N GLY A 396 -29.61 16.12 -12.96
CA GLY A 396 -30.97 16.64 -13.02
C GLY A 396 -31.92 15.82 -12.15
N GLU A 397 -32.97 16.45 -11.62
CA GLU A 397 -33.98 15.78 -10.78
C GLU A 397 -34.62 14.59 -11.51
N GLY A 398 -34.85 14.73 -12.82
CA GLY A 398 -35.38 13.67 -13.69
C GLY A 398 -34.36 12.64 -14.19
N ASP A 399 -33.06 12.84 -14.00
CA ASP A 399 -32.04 11.91 -14.51
C ASP A 399 -32.06 10.63 -13.67
N PRO A 400 -32.21 9.40 -14.19
CA PRO A 400 -32.30 8.21 -13.34
C PRO A 400 -31.00 7.90 -12.57
N VAL A 401 -29.84 8.37 -13.06
CA VAL A 401 -28.53 8.17 -12.45
C VAL A 401 -27.89 9.49 -12.05
N LYS A 402 -27.40 9.56 -10.81
CA LYS A 402 -26.69 10.71 -10.24
C LYS A 402 -25.28 10.32 -9.84
N ALA A 403 -24.35 11.26 -9.83
CA ALA A 403 -22.98 11.04 -9.39
C ALA A 403 -22.49 12.16 -8.45
N VAL A 404 -21.90 11.80 -7.32
CA VAL A 404 -21.28 12.71 -6.36
C VAL A 404 -19.85 12.26 -6.08
N PHE A 405 -18.92 13.20 -6.19
CA PHE A 405 -17.50 13.01 -5.95
C PHE A 405 -17.12 13.55 -4.56
N ILE A 406 -16.56 12.66 -3.74
CA ILE A 406 -16.03 12.92 -2.41
C ILE A 406 -14.50 12.84 -2.48
N PRO A 407 -13.81 13.97 -2.71
CA PRO A 407 -12.39 13.97 -3.04
C PRO A 407 -11.47 13.92 -1.80
N CYS A 408 -11.83 13.13 -0.79
CA CYS A 408 -11.08 13.03 0.47
C CYS A 408 -11.16 11.60 1.05
N TYR A 409 -10.29 11.29 2.00
CA TYR A 409 -10.40 10.07 2.79
C TYR A 409 -11.51 10.18 3.82
N LEU A 410 -12.32 9.13 3.95
CA LEU A 410 -13.35 9.03 4.99
C LEU A 410 -12.71 8.58 6.31
N ASN A 411 -12.15 9.55 7.04
CA ASN A 411 -11.49 9.34 8.32
C ASN A 411 -12.35 9.78 9.52
N GLY A 412 -13.62 10.11 9.30
CA GLY A 412 -14.53 10.64 10.31
C GLY A 412 -14.47 12.15 10.53
N ASN A 413 -13.51 12.86 9.92
CA ASN A 413 -13.24 14.28 10.15
C ASN A 413 -13.11 15.10 8.85
N ASP A 414 -13.77 14.68 7.76
CA ASP A 414 -13.68 15.37 6.46
C ASP A 414 -14.51 16.68 6.42
N GLY A 415 -15.42 16.89 7.37
CA GLY A 415 -16.25 18.09 7.47
C GLY A 415 -17.56 18.04 6.68
N ILE A 416 -17.81 16.97 5.91
CA ILE A 416 -19.08 16.73 5.20
C ILE A 416 -19.72 15.41 5.61
N VAL A 417 -19.03 14.29 5.37
CA VAL A 417 -19.54 12.95 5.64
C VAL A 417 -19.41 12.63 7.13
N ASN A 418 -18.25 12.91 7.71
CA ASN A 418 -17.92 12.69 9.12
C ASN A 418 -18.25 11.28 9.63
N LEU A 419 -18.01 10.28 8.76
CA LEU A 419 -18.01 8.86 9.11
C LEU A 419 -16.68 8.25 8.64
N SER A 420 -16.17 7.28 9.39
CA SER A 420 -15.02 6.49 8.96
C SER A 420 -15.42 5.56 7.81
N TYR A 421 -14.44 5.17 7.00
CA TYR A 421 -14.61 4.16 5.96
C TYR A 421 -14.91 2.76 6.53
N TYR A 422 -14.27 2.43 7.65
CA TYR A 422 -14.44 1.18 8.40
C TYR A 422 -15.42 1.36 9.55
#